data_AF-A0AAV6KXU5-F1
#
_entry.id   AF-A0AAV6KXU5-F1
#
_cell.length_a   1.000
_cell.length_b   1.000
_cell.length_c   1.000
_cell.angle_alpha   90.00
_cell.angle_beta   90.00
_cell.angle_gamma   90.00
#
_symmetry.space_group_name_H-M   'P 1'
#
loop_
_entity.id
_entity.type
_entity.pdbx_description
1 polymer ?
#
loop_
_entity_poly.entity_id
_entity_poly.type
_entity_poly.pdbx_seq_one_letter_code
_entity_poly.pdbx_strand_id
1 'polypeptide(L)'
;MHLQAIAGGIDNTLDNHLRLHVYNTGLSLKCMFSWPSFPCSRFSSISTCCCLENGQWCLRYAFCNTATNFGMYMRTGSHPVLHKGVVAGKSSGNEDKCLEDQLGDAKVAVGNAETELKQLKTKISHYEKELKEKSQQLLSKREEAIAAENELHTRSKDVESVQKALESLPYEDGKMEALQKDRASELEVVQKFKDEIRIPSAQLANVDFTYRDPVKNFDRSKVKGVVAKLIKVKDSSTLSALEVAAGGKMFNVIVDTENTGKQLLQNGELRRRVTIIPLNKIQSHHVPLRVQITAVRLVGKGNAEVALSLVGYAEELKSAMEFVFGSTFVCKTTDAATEVAFNKEIGTPSVTLKGDIFSAKWTSDWWKLQISELLPLEKKFKDLKAQLELKSYDLSLFQSRAEQNEHHKEIE
;
A
#
# COMPACT_ATOMS: atom_id res chain seq x y z
N MET A 1 -18.89 -17.40 -57.19
CA MET A 1 -17.64 -16.68 -56.88
C MET A 1 -17.03 -17.40 -55.69
N HIS A 2 -15.94 -18.17 -55.81
CA HIS A 2 -14.52 -17.72 -55.93
C HIS A 2 -14.14 -16.79 -54.75
N LEU A 3 -13.08 -16.99 -53.96
CA LEU A 3 -11.95 -17.97 -53.85
C LEU A 3 -11.53 -18.02 -52.34
N GLN A 4 -11.01 -19.11 -51.74
CA GLN A 4 -9.58 -19.53 -51.64
C GLN A 4 -8.62 -18.40 -51.15
N ALA A 5 -7.45 -18.62 -50.50
CA ALA A 5 -6.63 -19.80 -50.12
C ALA A 5 -5.48 -19.34 -49.17
N ILE A 6 -4.60 -20.12 -48.50
CA ILE A 6 -4.49 -21.52 -48.00
C ILE A 6 -3.28 -21.55 -47.00
N ALA A 7 -3.29 -22.44 -45.98
CA ALA A 7 -2.14 -22.83 -45.12
C ALA A 7 -1.52 -21.73 -44.20
N GLY A 8 -0.75 -22.05 -43.13
CA GLY A 8 -0.26 -23.33 -42.62
C GLY A 8 1.27 -23.35 -42.52
N GLY A 9 1.83 -23.60 -41.33
CA GLY A 9 3.27 -23.62 -41.09
C GLY A 9 3.60 -24.26 -39.74
N ILE A 10 4.39 -25.33 -39.79
CA ILE A 10 4.91 -26.10 -38.65
C ILE A 10 6.39 -25.76 -38.53
N ASP A 11 6.96 -25.73 -37.32
CA ASP A 11 8.36 -26.12 -37.17
C ASP A 11 8.66 -26.77 -35.80
N ASN A 12 9.53 -27.77 -35.84
CA ASN A 12 9.94 -28.63 -34.71
C ASN A 12 11.47 -28.76 -34.74
N THR A 13 12.16 -28.39 -33.66
CA THR A 13 13.59 -28.72 -33.40
C THR A 13 13.77 -28.88 -31.87
N LEU A 14 14.16 -30.05 -31.36
CA LEU A 14 15.56 -30.52 -31.11
C LEU A 14 16.31 -29.58 -30.14
N ASP A 15 16.89 -29.99 -29.01
CA ASP A 15 17.54 -31.27 -28.65
C ASP A 15 17.79 -31.37 -27.11
N ASN A 16 18.45 -32.44 -26.65
CA ASN A 16 18.72 -32.82 -25.26
C ASN A 16 19.86 -32.03 -24.57
N HIS A 17 19.77 -31.81 -23.25
CA HIS A 17 20.85 -32.21 -22.31
C HIS A 17 20.46 -32.12 -20.82
N LEU A 18 21.02 -33.03 -20.01
CA LEU A 18 20.86 -33.09 -18.55
C LEU A 18 21.52 -31.91 -17.82
N ARG A 19 20.90 -31.45 -16.73
CA ARG A 19 21.55 -31.41 -15.39
C ARG A 19 20.53 -31.30 -14.26
N LEU A 20 20.62 -32.20 -13.28
CA LEU A 20 19.93 -32.04 -12.00
C LEU A 20 20.54 -30.85 -11.24
N HIS A 21 19.69 -29.99 -10.69
CA HIS A 21 19.96 -29.37 -9.40
C HIS A 21 18.68 -29.42 -8.57
N VAL A 22 18.66 -30.33 -7.59
CA VAL A 22 17.62 -30.38 -6.58
C VAL A 22 17.85 -29.24 -5.62
N TYR A 23 16.90 -28.29 -5.54
CA TYR A 23 16.71 -27.50 -4.34
C TYR A 23 15.25 -27.56 -3.92
N ASN A 24 15.06 -28.06 -2.71
CA ASN A 24 13.78 -28.36 -2.11
C ASN A 24 13.30 -27.15 -1.29
N THR A 25 12.23 -26.49 -1.72
CA THR A 25 11.37 -25.63 -0.90
C THR A 25 10.05 -25.43 -1.61
N GLY A 26 8.95 -25.91 -1.04
CA GLY A 26 7.62 -25.76 -1.63
C GLY A 26 6.99 -24.41 -1.31
N LEU A 27 6.32 -23.81 -2.29
CA LEU A 27 5.30 -22.78 -2.09
C LEU A 27 4.32 -22.83 -3.28
N SER A 28 3.02 -22.87 -2.97
CA SER A 28 1.95 -23.09 -3.96
C SER A 28 1.57 -21.77 -4.65
N LEU A 29 1.58 -21.74 -5.99
CA LEU A 29 0.97 -20.65 -6.75
C LEU A 29 -0.55 -20.79 -6.77
N LYS A 30 -1.24 -19.70 -6.40
CA LYS A 30 -2.70 -19.55 -6.48
C LYS A 30 -3.06 -18.92 -7.83
N CYS A 31 -3.69 -19.68 -8.74
CA CYS A 31 -4.24 -19.11 -9.98
C CYS A 31 -5.61 -18.46 -9.73
N MET A 32 -5.77 -17.20 -10.14
CA MET A 32 -7.06 -16.52 -10.18
C MET A 32 -7.83 -16.89 -11.45
N PHE A 33 -9.12 -17.21 -11.32
CA PHE A 33 -10.10 -17.09 -12.40
C PHE A 33 -11.43 -16.59 -11.83
N SER A 34 -11.96 -15.52 -12.43
CA SER A 34 -13.19 -14.84 -12.00
C SER A 34 -14.20 -14.78 -13.15
N TRP A 35 -15.37 -15.40 -13.00
CA TRP A 35 -16.52 -15.25 -13.91
C TRP A 35 -17.83 -15.12 -13.09
N PRO A 36 -18.92 -14.58 -13.69
CA PRO A 36 -19.74 -13.56 -13.02
C PRO A 36 -20.99 -14.06 -12.30
N SER A 37 -21.51 -13.18 -11.43
CA SER A 37 -22.67 -13.36 -10.56
C SER A 37 -24.00 -13.53 -11.29
N PHE A 38 -24.82 -14.49 -10.85
CA PHE A 38 -26.27 -14.48 -10.98
C PHE A 38 -26.91 -14.93 -9.64
N PRO A 39 -28.05 -14.33 -9.22
CA PRO A 39 -28.66 -14.65 -7.94
C PRO A 39 -29.62 -15.83 -8.05
N CYS A 40 -29.50 -16.82 -7.15
CA CYS A 40 -30.60 -17.76 -6.89
C CYS A 40 -30.63 -18.20 -5.43
N SER A 41 -31.79 -18.07 -4.81
CA SER A 41 -32.03 -18.31 -3.38
C SER A 41 -32.26 -19.79 -3.06
N ARG A 42 -31.83 -20.20 -1.85
CA ARG A 42 -32.00 -21.54 -1.23
C ARG A 42 -31.23 -22.68 -1.88
N PHE A 43 -30.12 -23.08 -1.26
CA PHE A 43 -29.88 -24.45 -0.80
C PHE A 43 -28.73 -24.47 0.22
N SER A 44 -28.78 -25.38 1.18
CA SER A 44 -27.79 -25.54 2.25
C SER A 44 -26.60 -26.41 1.82
N SER A 45 -25.39 -25.87 1.97
CA SER A 45 -24.12 -26.57 2.22
C SER A 45 -23.86 -27.89 1.46
N ILE A 46 -23.21 -27.80 0.29
CA ILE A 46 -22.50 -28.94 -0.33
C ILE A 46 -21.00 -28.80 0.02
N SER A 47 -20.44 -29.80 0.70
CA SER A 47 -19.00 -29.87 0.97
C SER A 47 -18.33 -30.81 -0.03
N THR A 48 -17.50 -30.26 -0.92
CA THR A 48 -16.78 -31.03 -1.94
C THR A 48 -15.39 -31.42 -1.42
N CYS A 49 -15.20 -32.69 -1.06
CA CYS A 49 -13.88 -33.23 -0.76
C CYS A 49 -13.23 -33.83 -2.01
N CYS A 50 -12.05 -33.33 -2.38
CA CYS A 50 -11.18 -33.99 -3.36
C CYS A 50 -10.08 -34.76 -2.63
N CYS A 51 -9.99 -36.06 -2.87
CA CYS A 51 -8.87 -36.90 -2.45
C CYS A 51 -8.06 -37.33 -3.68
N LEU A 52 -6.73 -37.35 -3.54
CA LEU A 52 -5.81 -37.73 -4.61
C LEU A 52 -5.34 -39.17 -4.37
N GLU A 53 -5.82 -40.12 -5.18
CA GLU A 53 -5.27 -41.48 -5.23
C GLU A 53 -4.66 -41.73 -6.62
N ASN A 54 -3.40 -42.18 -6.64
CA ASN A 54 -2.68 -42.63 -7.84
C ASN A 54 -2.71 -41.68 -9.06
N GLY A 55 -2.71 -40.37 -8.83
CA GLY A 55 -2.41 -39.36 -9.86
C GLY A 55 -3.56 -39.02 -10.84
N GLN A 56 -4.80 -39.47 -10.59
CA GLN A 56 -5.98 -39.03 -11.34
C GLN A 56 -7.06 -38.47 -10.41
N TRP A 57 -7.77 -37.43 -10.87
CA TRP A 57 -8.87 -36.81 -10.14
C TRP A 57 -10.19 -37.48 -10.50
N CYS A 58 -10.86 -38.10 -9.52
CA CYS A 58 -12.16 -38.75 -9.70
C CYS A 58 -13.25 -38.03 -8.89
N LEU A 59 -14.30 -37.56 -9.57
CA LEU A 59 -15.54 -37.08 -8.94
C LEU A 59 -16.37 -38.27 -8.46
N ARG A 60 -16.54 -38.40 -7.13
CA ARG A 60 -17.37 -39.45 -6.52
C ARG A 60 -18.58 -38.80 -5.83
N TYR A 61 -19.76 -38.99 -6.40
CA TYR A 61 -21.02 -38.53 -5.79
C TYR A 61 -21.40 -39.45 -4.62
N ALA A 62 -21.51 -38.88 -3.43
CA ALA A 62 -22.10 -39.55 -2.27
C ALA A 62 -23.53 -39.02 -2.05
N PHE A 63 -24.54 -39.87 -2.25
CA PHE A 63 -25.91 -39.54 -1.87
C PHE A 63 -26.07 -39.63 -0.35
N CYS A 64 -26.16 -38.48 0.32
CA CYS A 64 -26.57 -38.43 1.72
C CYS A 64 -28.10 -38.26 1.79
N ASN A 65 -28.80 -39.33 2.18
CA ASN A 65 -30.27 -39.36 2.16
C ASN A 65 -30.82 -38.86 3.50
N THR A 66 -31.14 -37.57 3.61
CA THR A 66 -31.69 -36.96 4.83
C THR A 66 -33.18 -37.26 4.98
N ALA A 67 -33.52 -38.30 5.75
CA ALA A 67 -34.89 -38.57 6.17
C ALA A 67 -34.93 -39.17 7.57
N THR A 68 -35.03 -38.33 8.61
CA THR A 68 -35.43 -38.80 9.94
C THR A 68 -36.23 -37.71 10.68
N ASN A 69 -37.54 -37.71 10.46
CA ASN A 69 -38.48 -37.04 11.35
C ASN A 69 -38.42 -37.72 12.73
N PHE A 70 -38.27 -36.94 13.79
CA PHE A 70 -38.46 -37.40 15.16
C PHE A 70 -39.96 -37.57 15.45
N GLY A 71 -40.54 -38.64 14.93
CA GLY A 71 -41.89 -39.07 15.26
C GLY A 71 -41.88 -39.91 16.54
N MET A 72 -42.50 -39.42 17.62
CA MET A 72 -42.77 -40.22 18.81
C MET A 72 -43.66 -41.43 18.45
N TYR A 73 -43.05 -42.62 18.37
CA TYR A 73 -43.79 -43.87 18.40
C TYR A 73 -43.55 -44.57 19.74
N MET A 74 -44.56 -44.51 20.62
CA MET A 74 -44.65 -45.49 21.69
C MET A 74 -44.79 -46.87 21.06
N ARG A 75 -43.73 -47.68 21.10
CA ARG A 75 -43.84 -49.11 20.88
C ARG A 75 -44.03 -49.76 22.24
N THR A 76 -45.29 -50.02 22.58
CA THR A 76 -45.67 -50.87 23.71
C THR A 76 -44.90 -52.19 23.62
N GLY A 77 -44.16 -52.54 24.67
CA GLY A 77 -43.38 -53.76 24.70
C GLY A 77 -44.28 -54.98 24.56
N SER A 78 -44.12 -55.72 23.46
CA SER A 78 -44.76 -57.01 23.28
C SER A 78 -44.25 -57.96 24.36
N HIS A 79 -45.14 -58.40 25.26
CA HIS A 79 -44.79 -59.47 26.20
C HIS A 79 -44.29 -60.69 25.42
N PRO A 80 -43.21 -61.37 25.85
CA PRO A 80 -42.90 -62.69 25.34
C PRO A 80 -44.03 -63.62 25.77
N VAL A 81 -44.89 -63.99 24.81
CA VAL A 81 -45.93 -64.99 25.03
C VAL A 81 -45.22 -66.30 25.36
N LEU A 82 -45.31 -66.72 26.62
CA LEU A 82 -44.91 -68.08 27.00
C LEU A 82 -45.74 -69.03 26.13
N HIS A 83 -45.06 -69.77 25.25
CA HIS A 83 -45.63 -70.98 24.67
C HIS A 83 -45.83 -71.98 25.82
N LYS A 84 -47.01 -71.91 26.46
CA LYS A 84 -47.57 -73.05 27.17
C LYS A 84 -47.82 -74.13 26.12
N GLY A 85 -46.83 -75.00 25.95
CA GLY A 85 -47.06 -76.33 25.40
C GLY A 85 -48.05 -77.03 26.32
N VAL A 86 -49.34 -76.92 26.01
CA VAL A 86 -50.37 -77.73 26.66
C VAL A 86 -50.15 -79.15 26.18
N VAL A 87 -49.33 -79.88 26.93
CA VAL A 87 -49.32 -81.35 26.85
C VAL A 87 -50.73 -81.77 27.18
N ALA A 88 -51.42 -82.36 26.20
CA ALA A 88 -52.73 -82.96 26.36
C ALA A 88 -52.60 -84.21 27.24
N GLY A 89 -52.48 -83.99 28.55
CA GLY A 89 -52.53 -85.03 29.56
C GLY A 89 -53.88 -85.72 29.49
N LYS A 90 -53.87 -86.98 29.05
CA LYS A 90 -55.06 -87.83 29.02
C LYS A 90 -55.69 -87.86 30.41
N SER A 91 -56.90 -87.34 30.57
CA SER A 91 -57.75 -87.63 31.72
C SER A 91 -58.41 -89.00 31.53
N SER A 92 -57.60 -90.07 31.50
CA SER A 92 -58.11 -91.42 31.71
C SER A 92 -58.47 -91.54 33.18
N GLY A 93 -59.76 -91.56 33.48
CA GLY A 93 -60.26 -91.78 34.83
C GLY A 93 -59.88 -93.17 35.32
N ASN A 94 -58.98 -93.20 36.30
CA ASN A 94 -58.95 -94.14 37.42
C ASN A 94 -59.27 -95.61 37.12
N GLU A 95 -58.25 -96.38 36.74
CA GLU A 95 -58.18 -97.83 36.99
C GLU A 95 -56.95 -98.09 37.89
N ASP A 96 -57.14 -98.95 38.89
CA ASP A 96 -56.38 -99.01 40.15
C ASP A 96 -54.84 -99.01 40.03
N LYS A 97 -54.21 -97.96 40.58
CA LYS A 97 -52.78 -97.94 40.94
C LYS A 97 -52.60 -98.31 42.42
N CYS A 98 -51.57 -99.09 42.75
CA CYS A 98 -51.21 -99.36 44.14
C CYS A 98 -50.75 -98.06 44.84
N LEU A 99 -50.95 -97.97 46.15
CA LEU A 99 -50.52 -96.81 46.95
C LEU A 99 -49.02 -96.53 46.85
N GLU A 100 -48.21 -97.57 46.60
CA GLU A 100 -46.76 -97.48 46.43
C GLU A 100 -46.37 -96.76 45.13
N ASP A 101 -47.13 -96.95 44.04
CA ASP A 101 -46.90 -96.25 42.76
C ASP A 101 -47.21 -94.76 42.87
N GLN A 102 -48.30 -94.40 43.56
CA GLN A 102 -48.65 -93.00 43.82
C GLN A 102 -47.58 -92.30 44.68
N LEU A 103 -46.99 -93.03 45.63
CA LEU A 103 -45.91 -92.54 46.49
C LEU A 103 -44.58 -92.42 45.70
N GLY A 104 -44.37 -93.29 44.71
CA GLY A 104 -43.29 -93.18 43.72
C GLY A 104 -43.45 -91.95 42.82
N ASP A 105 -44.61 -91.80 42.17
CA ASP A 105 -44.96 -90.65 41.33
C ASP A 105 -44.82 -89.32 42.09
N ALA A 106 -45.28 -89.27 43.35
CA ALA A 106 -45.13 -88.09 44.21
C ALA A 106 -43.67 -87.78 44.57
N LYS A 107 -42.83 -88.80 44.86
CA LYS A 107 -41.39 -88.62 45.08
C LYS A 107 -40.66 -88.11 43.84
N VAL A 108 -41.02 -88.61 42.65
CA VAL A 108 -40.49 -88.10 41.38
C VAL A 108 -40.92 -86.66 41.14
N ALA A 109 -42.17 -86.30 41.42
CA ALA A 109 -42.65 -84.92 41.31
C ALA A 109 -41.92 -83.96 42.27
N VAL A 110 -41.67 -84.37 43.53
CA VAL A 110 -40.87 -83.60 44.49
C VAL A 110 -39.43 -83.44 44.00
N GLY A 111 -38.79 -84.52 43.52
CA GLY A 111 -37.44 -84.47 42.96
C GLY A 111 -37.33 -83.50 41.77
N ASN A 112 -38.30 -83.56 40.85
CA ASN A 112 -38.38 -82.64 39.72
C ASN A 112 -38.54 -81.19 40.19
N ALA A 113 -39.49 -80.91 41.10
CA ALA A 113 -39.70 -79.58 41.67
C ALA A 113 -38.46 -79.06 42.41
N GLU A 114 -37.71 -79.91 43.11
CA GLU A 114 -36.43 -79.53 43.72
C GLU A 114 -35.36 -79.17 42.67
N THR A 115 -35.29 -79.90 41.56
CA THR A 115 -34.35 -79.55 40.47
C THR A 115 -34.75 -78.25 39.79
N GLU A 116 -36.03 -78.00 39.56
CA GLU A 116 -36.53 -76.72 39.04
C GLU A 116 -36.24 -75.57 40.00
N LEU A 117 -36.45 -75.75 41.31
CA LEU A 117 -36.13 -74.75 42.33
C LEU A 117 -34.62 -74.45 42.35
N LYS A 118 -33.76 -75.48 42.27
CA LYS A 118 -32.30 -75.31 42.14
C LYS A 118 -31.93 -74.55 40.85
N GLN A 119 -32.55 -74.86 39.71
CA GLN A 119 -32.33 -74.15 38.43
C GLN A 119 -32.84 -72.69 38.45
N LEU A 120 -33.97 -72.43 39.11
CA LEU A 120 -34.49 -71.08 39.28
C LEU A 120 -33.61 -70.27 40.23
N LYS A 121 -33.11 -70.88 41.31
CA LYS A 121 -32.19 -70.23 42.25
C LYS A 121 -30.86 -69.84 41.60
N THR A 122 -30.30 -70.67 40.72
CA THR A 122 -29.09 -70.29 39.97
C THR A 122 -29.37 -69.19 38.94
N LYS A 123 -30.51 -69.24 38.22
CA LYS A 123 -30.95 -68.15 37.33
C LYS A 123 -31.14 -66.82 38.08
N ILE A 124 -31.79 -66.83 39.24
CA ILE A 124 -31.94 -65.65 40.09
C ILE A 124 -30.58 -65.09 40.49
N SER A 125 -29.66 -65.92 41.01
CA SER A 125 -28.31 -65.45 41.40
C SER A 125 -27.49 -64.90 40.21
N HIS A 126 -27.68 -65.46 39.01
CA HIS A 126 -27.05 -64.97 37.78
C HIS A 126 -27.62 -63.60 37.38
N TYR A 127 -28.95 -63.45 37.33
CA TYR A 127 -29.59 -62.18 37.00
C TYR A 127 -29.35 -61.10 38.05
N GLU A 128 -29.29 -61.44 39.34
CA GLU A 128 -28.89 -60.50 40.41
C GLU A 128 -27.46 -59.98 40.21
N LYS A 129 -26.54 -60.84 39.75
CA LYS A 129 -25.17 -60.45 39.44
C LYS A 129 -25.11 -59.56 38.19
N GLU A 130 -25.78 -59.95 37.11
CA GLU A 130 -25.87 -59.15 35.89
C GLU A 130 -26.50 -57.78 36.14
N LEU A 131 -27.53 -57.70 36.98
CA LEU A 131 -28.21 -56.44 37.33
C LEU A 131 -27.29 -55.52 38.15
N LYS A 132 -26.44 -56.07 39.03
CA LYS A 132 -25.39 -55.30 39.72
C LYS A 132 -24.31 -54.82 38.75
N GLU A 133 -23.78 -55.69 37.89
CA GLU A 133 -22.77 -55.33 36.89
C GLU A 133 -23.32 -54.26 35.91
N LYS A 134 -24.57 -54.39 35.45
CA LYS A 134 -25.23 -53.42 34.55
C LYS A 134 -25.58 -52.10 35.23
N SER A 135 -26.03 -52.11 36.48
CA SER A 135 -26.29 -50.85 37.22
C SER A 135 -25.00 -50.09 37.49
N GLN A 136 -23.90 -50.77 37.80
CA GLN A 136 -22.58 -50.14 37.94
C GLN A 136 -22.07 -49.57 36.60
N GLN A 137 -22.23 -50.29 35.48
CA GLN A 137 -21.91 -49.78 34.13
C GLN A 137 -22.75 -48.56 33.74
N LEU A 138 -24.03 -48.51 34.12
CA LEU A 138 -24.90 -47.36 33.87
C LEU A 138 -24.51 -46.13 34.69
N LEU A 139 -24.07 -46.32 35.94
CA LEU A 139 -23.58 -45.23 36.78
C LEU A 139 -22.29 -44.61 36.21
N SER A 140 -21.29 -45.43 35.87
CA SER A 140 -20.03 -44.90 35.31
C SER A 140 -20.26 -44.19 33.97
N LYS A 141 -21.11 -44.74 33.10
CA LYS A 141 -21.46 -44.08 31.82
C LYS A 141 -22.25 -42.78 32.01
N ARG A 142 -23.02 -42.65 33.09
CA ARG A 142 -23.71 -41.41 33.43
C ARG A 142 -22.74 -40.34 33.94
N GLU A 143 -21.75 -40.72 34.73
CA GLU A 143 -20.68 -39.83 35.19
C GLU A 143 -19.82 -39.35 34.01
N GLU A 144 -19.43 -40.25 33.10
CA GLU A 144 -18.74 -39.90 31.84
C GLU A 144 -19.56 -38.92 30.98
N ALA A 145 -20.87 -39.14 30.85
CA ALA A 145 -21.75 -38.26 30.07
C ALA A 145 -21.85 -36.85 30.69
N ILE A 146 -21.99 -36.76 32.01
CA ILE A 146 -22.01 -35.47 32.74
C ILE A 146 -20.66 -34.74 32.60
N ALA A 147 -19.53 -35.47 32.65
CA ALA A 147 -18.22 -34.87 32.43
C ALA A 147 -18.08 -34.29 31.00
N ALA A 148 -18.49 -35.05 29.98
CA ALA A 148 -18.46 -34.61 28.59
C ALA A 148 -19.40 -33.41 28.31
N GLU A 149 -20.58 -33.38 28.93
CA GLU A 149 -21.54 -32.27 28.81
C GLU A 149 -20.99 -30.97 29.44
N ASN A 150 -20.31 -31.07 30.59
CA ASN A 150 -19.63 -29.94 31.21
C ASN A 150 -18.43 -29.44 30.38
N GLU A 151 -17.65 -30.35 29.77
CA GLU A 151 -16.55 -29.96 28.87
C GLU A 151 -17.07 -29.24 27.62
N LEU A 152 -18.13 -29.77 26.99
CA LEU A 152 -18.77 -29.15 25.83
C LEU A 152 -19.32 -27.76 26.18
N HIS A 153 -19.98 -27.62 27.34
CA HIS A 153 -20.47 -26.31 27.81
C HIS A 153 -19.34 -25.29 28.05
N THR A 154 -18.19 -25.75 28.55
CA THR A 154 -17.01 -24.91 28.76
C THR A 154 -16.42 -24.46 27.41
N ARG A 155 -16.14 -25.41 26.51
CA ARG A 155 -15.64 -25.11 25.16
C ARG A 155 -16.59 -24.22 24.35
N SER A 156 -17.90 -24.36 24.53
CA SER A 156 -18.90 -23.49 23.88
C SER A 156 -18.79 -22.04 24.38
N LYS A 157 -18.57 -21.82 25.68
CA LYS A 157 -18.32 -20.49 26.24
C LYS A 157 -17.00 -19.90 25.76
N ASP A 158 -15.96 -20.73 25.66
CA ASP A 158 -14.66 -20.31 25.15
C ASP A 158 -14.80 -19.82 23.70
N VAL A 159 -15.47 -20.59 22.84
CA VAL A 159 -15.79 -20.19 21.45
C VAL A 159 -16.61 -18.91 21.39
N GLU A 160 -17.66 -18.77 22.21
CA GLU A 160 -18.42 -17.51 22.28
C GLU A 160 -17.58 -16.32 22.74
N SER A 161 -16.64 -16.51 23.66
CA SER A 161 -15.77 -15.45 24.17
C SER A 161 -14.75 -15.01 23.12
N VAL A 162 -14.15 -15.96 22.40
CA VAL A 162 -13.23 -15.72 21.28
C VAL A 162 -13.96 -15.07 20.11
N GLN A 163 -15.19 -15.50 19.81
CA GLN A 163 -15.97 -14.89 18.74
C GLN A 163 -16.37 -13.44 19.09
N LYS A 164 -16.77 -13.15 20.34
CA LYS A 164 -17.03 -11.77 20.79
C LYS A 164 -15.78 -10.90 20.79
N ALA A 165 -14.61 -11.48 21.12
CA ALA A 165 -13.33 -10.78 21.00
C ALA A 165 -13.03 -10.45 19.53
N LEU A 166 -13.19 -11.41 18.62
CA LEU A 166 -12.97 -11.23 17.18
C LEU A 166 -13.95 -10.20 16.57
N GLU A 167 -15.23 -10.25 16.91
CA GLU A 167 -16.25 -9.28 16.47
C GLU A 167 -16.02 -7.87 17.05
N SER A 168 -15.27 -7.74 18.16
CA SER A 168 -14.90 -6.44 18.74
C SER A 168 -13.69 -5.78 18.05
N LEU A 169 -12.94 -6.52 17.22
CA LEU A 169 -11.78 -6.01 16.51
C LEU A 169 -12.18 -5.38 15.16
N PRO A 170 -11.70 -4.17 14.83
CA PRO A 170 -12.01 -3.48 13.57
C PRO A 170 -11.20 -4.02 12.37
N TYR A 171 -10.95 -5.34 12.32
CA TYR A 171 -10.22 -6.00 11.24
C TYR A 171 -11.16 -6.39 10.10
N GLU A 172 -10.96 -5.79 8.93
CA GLU A 172 -11.65 -6.18 7.69
C GLU A 172 -10.67 -6.92 6.78
N ASP A 173 -10.97 -8.18 6.46
CA ASP A 173 -10.14 -9.01 5.59
C ASP A 173 -9.99 -8.38 4.20
N GLY A 174 -8.77 -8.36 3.64
CA GLY A 174 -8.44 -7.69 2.37
C GLY A 174 -8.15 -6.19 2.46
N LYS A 175 -8.40 -5.52 3.60
CA LYS A 175 -8.12 -4.08 3.78
C LYS A 175 -6.63 -3.75 3.82
N MET A 176 -5.83 -4.66 4.38
CA MET A 176 -4.38 -4.53 4.45
C MET A 176 -3.76 -4.65 3.04
N GLU A 177 -4.23 -5.60 2.25
CA GLU A 177 -3.82 -5.83 0.85
C GLU A 177 -4.19 -4.63 -0.04
N ALA A 178 -5.38 -4.04 0.15
CA ALA A 178 -5.78 -2.82 -0.54
C ALA A 178 -4.84 -1.64 -0.20
N LEU A 179 -4.59 -1.39 1.09
CA LEU A 179 -3.68 -0.31 1.52
C LEU A 179 -2.23 -0.53 1.05
N GLN A 180 -1.74 -1.77 1.03
CA GLN A 180 -0.42 -2.11 0.49
C GLN A 180 -0.32 -1.86 -1.03
N LYS A 181 -1.39 -2.18 -1.77
CA LYS A 181 -1.49 -1.91 -3.22
C LYS A 181 -1.51 -0.41 -3.51
N ASP A 182 -2.30 0.36 -2.77
CA ASP A 182 -2.39 1.81 -2.90
C ASP A 182 -1.06 2.49 -2.52
N ARG A 183 -0.40 2.02 -1.45
CA ARG A 183 0.97 2.46 -1.10
C ARG A 183 1.96 2.20 -2.24
N ALA A 184 1.88 1.05 -2.90
CA ALA A 184 2.78 0.72 -4.01
C ALA A 184 2.57 1.63 -5.23
N SER A 185 1.32 1.94 -5.59
CA SER A 185 1.02 2.85 -6.71
C SER A 185 1.42 4.30 -6.41
N GLU A 186 1.18 4.79 -5.20
CA GLU A 186 1.60 6.14 -4.79
C GLU A 186 3.14 6.25 -4.68
N LEU A 187 3.84 5.19 -4.26
CA LEU A 187 5.31 5.13 -4.31
C LEU A 187 5.85 5.25 -5.74
N GLU A 188 5.23 4.56 -6.69
CA GLU A 188 5.62 4.63 -8.11
C GLU A 188 5.40 6.04 -8.69
N VAL A 189 4.28 6.69 -8.35
CA VAL A 189 3.98 8.08 -8.73
C VAL A 189 4.98 9.06 -8.11
N VAL A 190 5.31 8.91 -6.82
CA VAL A 190 6.32 9.73 -6.13
C VAL A 190 7.72 9.53 -6.73
N GLN A 191 8.08 8.31 -7.16
CA GLN A 191 9.34 8.06 -7.87
C GLN A 191 9.36 8.74 -9.25
N LYS A 192 8.30 8.61 -10.05
CA LYS A 192 8.18 9.29 -11.35
C LYS A 192 8.35 10.81 -11.21
N PHE A 193 7.63 11.44 -10.28
CA PHE A 193 7.79 12.87 -10.02
C PHE A 193 9.20 13.24 -9.54
N LYS A 194 9.86 12.43 -8.72
CA LYS A 194 11.26 12.65 -8.32
C LYS A 194 12.23 12.59 -9.51
N ASP A 195 12.04 11.65 -10.43
CA ASP A 195 12.87 11.54 -11.64
C ASP A 195 12.58 12.65 -12.66
N GLU A 196 11.34 13.08 -12.83
CA GLU A 196 10.99 14.25 -13.65
C GLU A 196 11.56 15.54 -13.06
N ILE A 197 11.49 15.72 -11.73
CA ILE A 197 12.12 16.84 -11.01
C ILE A 197 13.65 16.80 -11.11
N ARG A 198 14.26 15.62 -11.30
CA ARG A 198 15.72 15.46 -11.40
C ARG A 198 16.31 16.26 -12.55
N ILE A 199 15.61 16.37 -13.68
CA ILE A 199 16.13 17.05 -14.89
C ILE A 199 16.16 18.58 -14.71
N PRO A 200 15.06 19.29 -14.36
CA PRO A 200 15.15 20.73 -14.12
C PRO A 200 15.83 21.07 -12.78
N SER A 201 15.87 20.15 -11.80
CA SER A 201 16.72 20.30 -10.62
C SER A 201 18.21 20.34 -10.99
N ALA A 202 18.65 19.53 -11.95
CA ALA A 202 20.02 19.60 -12.48
C ALA A 202 20.31 20.93 -13.22
N GLN A 203 19.31 21.57 -13.82
CA GLN A 203 19.44 22.91 -14.40
C GLN A 203 19.46 24.00 -13.32
N LEU A 204 18.63 23.85 -12.28
CA LEU A 204 18.56 24.70 -11.08
C LEU A 204 19.72 24.47 -10.10
N ALA A 205 20.59 23.47 -10.33
CA ALA A 205 21.87 23.33 -9.63
C ALA A 205 22.77 24.57 -9.78
N ASN A 206 22.48 25.45 -10.76
CA ASN A 206 23.10 26.75 -10.87
C ASN A 206 22.69 27.76 -9.77
N VAL A 207 21.49 27.59 -9.19
CA VAL A 207 20.95 28.42 -8.09
C VAL A 207 21.46 27.95 -6.73
N ASP A 208 21.83 26.68 -6.58
CA ASP A 208 22.38 26.16 -5.33
C ASP A 208 23.90 26.26 -5.29
N PHE A 209 24.44 26.93 -4.26
CA PHE A 209 25.86 27.15 -4.08
C PHE A 209 26.35 26.35 -2.87
N THR A 210 27.00 25.23 -3.16
CA THR A 210 27.66 24.37 -2.19
C THR A 210 29.17 24.60 -2.24
N TYR A 211 29.78 24.72 -1.07
CA TYR A 211 31.22 24.90 -0.88
C TYR A 211 31.67 24.21 0.40
N ARG A 212 32.94 23.81 0.45
CA ARG A 212 33.61 23.37 1.68
C ARG A 212 34.19 24.58 2.40
N ASP A 213 34.18 24.57 3.73
CA ASP A 213 34.76 25.66 4.53
C ASP A 213 36.26 25.83 4.20
N PRO A 214 36.69 26.97 3.62
CA PRO A 214 38.03 27.12 3.05
C PRO A 214 39.15 27.28 4.09
N VAL A 215 38.77 27.51 5.36
CA VAL A 215 39.65 27.60 6.53
C VAL A 215 38.93 26.99 7.75
N LYS A 216 39.69 26.57 8.77
CA LYS A 216 39.10 26.13 10.05
C LYS A 216 38.33 27.28 10.70
N ASN A 217 37.17 26.98 11.28
CA ASN A 217 36.25 27.94 11.89
C ASN A 217 35.84 29.08 10.93
N PHE A 218 35.62 28.76 9.64
CA PHE A 218 35.13 29.74 8.67
C PHE A 218 33.73 30.26 9.05
N ASP A 219 33.61 31.58 9.11
CA ASP A 219 32.34 32.26 9.30
C ASP A 219 31.54 32.29 7.99
N ARG A 220 30.54 31.40 7.90
CA ARG A 220 29.67 31.27 6.73
C ARG A 220 28.79 32.50 6.46
N SER A 221 28.60 33.41 7.43
CA SER A 221 27.81 34.63 7.22
C SER A 221 28.44 35.61 6.21
N LYS A 222 29.76 35.47 5.98
CA LYS A 222 30.52 36.19 4.95
C LYS A 222 30.11 35.84 3.53
N VAL A 223 29.47 34.69 3.34
CA VAL A 223 28.89 34.25 2.07
C VAL A 223 27.40 34.56 2.10
N LYS A 224 27.01 35.68 1.50
CA LYS A 224 25.61 36.11 1.44
C LYS A 224 24.75 35.17 0.59
N GLY A 225 25.34 34.58 -0.45
CA GLY A 225 24.71 33.55 -1.29
C GLY A 225 24.48 33.99 -2.73
N VAL A 226 23.68 33.23 -3.47
CA VAL A 226 23.42 33.44 -4.91
C VAL A 226 22.40 34.56 -5.12
N VAL A 227 22.66 35.47 -6.07
CA VAL A 227 21.79 36.63 -6.37
C VAL A 227 20.32 36.23 -6.52
N ALA A 228 20.02 35.16 -7.26
CA ALA A 228 18.65 34.66 -7.45
C ALA A 228 17.90 34.32 -6.15
N LYS A 229 18.59 33.91 -5.09
CA LYS A 229 17.98 33.63 -3.76
C LYS A 229 17.82 34.88 -2.88
N LEU A 230 18.44 35.99 -3.26
CA LEU A 230 18.58 37.21 -2.44
C LEU A 230 17.69 38.38 -2.90
N ILE A 231 16.98 38.21 -4.02
CA ILE A 231 16.03 39.18 -4.56
C ILE A 231 14.58 38.80 -4.26
N LYS A 232 13.73 39.81 -4.14
CA LYS A 232 12.26 39.69 -4.12
C LYS A 232 11.70 40.54 -5.25
N VAL A 233 11.02 39.91 -6.22
CA VAL A 233 10.41 40.62 -7.35
C VAL A 233 9.15 41.34 -6.85
N LYS A 234 8.98 42.63 -7.21
CA LYS A 234 7.81 43.43 -6.77
C LYS A 234 6.53 43.10 -7.54
N ASP A 235 6.65 42.82 -8.83
CA ASP A 235 5.53 42.46 -9.71
C ASP A 235 5.89 41.24 -10.56
N SER A 236 5.06 40.21 -10.49
CA SER A 236 5.21 38.97 -11.26
C SER A 236 5.21 39.18 -12.77
N SER A 237 4.63 40.28 -13.28
CA SER A 237 4.67 40.59 -14.73
C SER A 237 6.09 40.90 -15.23
N THR A 238 6.98 41.33 -14.33
CA THR A 238 8.35 41.76 -14.64
C THR A 238 9.38 40.64 -14.53
N LEU A 239 8.97 39.44 -14.10
CA LEU A 239 9.87 38.35 -13.72
C LEU A 239 10.79 37.91 -14.87
N SER A 240 10.23 37.66 -16.08
CA SER A 240 11.02 37.32 -17.27
C SER A 240 11.96 38.45 -17.71
N ALA A 241 11.53 39.71 -17.58
CA ALA A 241 12.39 40.85 -17.90
C ALA A 241 13.57 40.99 -16.94
N LEU A 242 13.35 40.71 -15.64
CA LEU A 242 14.39 40.74 -14.61
C LEU A 242 15.38 39.57 -14.74
N GLU A 243 14.88 38.37 -15.02
CA GLU A 243 15.72 37.21 -15.35
C GLU A 243 16.67 37.55 -16.50
N VAL A 244 16.13 38.08 -17.59
CA VAL A 244 16.90 38.42 -18.79
C VAL A 244 17.84 39.62 -18.56
N ALA A 245 17.40 40.64 -17.82
CA ALA A 245 18.21 41.83 -17.51
C ALA A 245 19.43 41.53 -16.64
N ALA A 246 19.34 40.53 -15.75
CA ALA A 246 20.48 40.02 -14.99
C ALA A 246 21.26 38.94 -15.74
N GLY A 247 20.57 38.09 -16.50
CA GLY A 247 21.12 36.95 -17.23
C GLY A 247 21.98 36.06 -16.33
N GLY A 248 23.15 35.66 -16.82
CA GLY A 248 24.11 34.85 -16.07
C GLY A 248 24.55 35.45 -14.72
N LYS A 249 24.38 36.76 -14.49
CA LYS A 249 24.69 37.38 -13.18
C LYS A 249 23.78 36.89 -12.05
N MET A 250 22.59 36.33 -12.35
CA MET A 250 21.69 35.75 -11.34
C MET A 250 22.31 34.58 -10.58
N PHE A 251 23.26 33.86 -11.19
CA PHE A 251 23.96 32.73 -10.60
C PHE A 251 25.28 33.12 -9.91
N ASN A 252 25.61 34.41 -9.86
CA ASN A 252 26.78 34.90 -9.15
C ASN A 252 26.55 34.82 -7.63
N VAL A 253 27.64 34.61 -6.89
CA VAL A 253 27.63 34.53 -5.42
C VAL A 253 28.12 35.84 -4.82
N ILE A 254 27.33 36.44 -3.94
CA ILE A 254 27.72 37.65 -3.19
C ILE A 254 28.50 37.24 -1.93
N VAL A 255 29.63 37.91 -1.69
CA VAL A 255 30.46 37.77 -0.48
C VAL A 255 30.79 39.15 0.10
N ASP A 256 31.15 39.18 1.39
CA ASP A 256 31.59 40.39 2.09
C ASP A 256 32.81 41.07 1.43
N THR A 257 33.86 40.30 1.12
CA THR A 257 35.16 40.81 0.71
C THR A 257 35.81 39.98 -0.40
N GLU A 258 36.70 40.62 -1.17
CA GLU A 258 37.55 39.92 -2.15
C GLU A 258 38.39 38.79 -1.53
N ASN A 259 38.72 38.87 -0.24
CA ASN A 259 39.55 37.86 0.43
C ASN A 259 38.76 36.58 0.66
N THR A 260 37.50 36.70 1.13
CA THR A 260 36.55 35.59 1.19
C THR A 260 36.33 34.98 -0.19
N GLY A 261 36.20 35.80 -1.23
CA GLY A 261 36.10 35.33 -2.61
C GLY A 261 37.31 34.52 -3.07
N LYS A 262 38.54 34.99 -2.78
CA LYS A 262 39.78 34.25 -3.07
C LYS A 262 39.86 32.92 -2.31
N GLN A 263 39.51 32.91 -1.02
CA GLN A 263 39.51 31.70 -0.19
C GLN A 263 38.54 30.65 -0.73
N LEU A 264 37.33 31.05 -1.15
CA LEU A 264 36.36 30.12 -1.77
C LEU A 264 36.84 29.57 -3.12
N LEU A 265 37.49 30.39 -3.95
CA LEU A 265 38.02 29.95 -5.24
C LEU A 265 39.23 29.01 -5.11
N GLN A 266 40.05 29.19 -4.07
CA GLN A 266 41.25 28.38 -3.83
C GLN A 266 40.96 27.09 -3.05
N ASN A 267 40.21 27.19 -1.95
CA ASN A 267 40.05 26.12 -0.96
C ASN A 267 38.57 25.69 -0.77
N GLY A 268 37.62 26.29 -1.47
CA GLY A 268 36.19 26.01 -1.28
C GLY A 268 35.66 24.75 -1.98
N GLU A 269 36.51 23.99 -2.68
CA GLU A 269 36.16 22.75 -3.42
C GLU A 269 34.92 22.92 -4.33
N LEU A 270 34.87 24.03 -5.08
CA LEU A 270 33.71 24.37 -5.90
C LEU A 270 33.56 23.37 -7.06
N ARG A 271 32.41 22.67 -7.10
CA ARG A 271 32.09 21.64 -8.12
C ARG A 271 31.93 22.19 -9.55
N ARG A 272 31.81 23.51 -9.71
CA ARG A 272 31.58 24.20 -10.99
C ARG A 272 32.25 25.56 -10.98
N ARG A 273 32.47 26.14 -12.17
CA ARG A 273 32.90 27.54 -12.30
C ARG A 273 31.82 28.47 -11.75
N VAL A 274 32.19 29.34 -10.83
CA VAL A 274 31.31 30.34 -10.19
C VAL A 274 31.96 31.72 -10.28
N THR A 275 31.15 32.74 -10.54
CA THR A 275 31.57 34.15 -10.47
C THR A 275 31.17 34.72 -9.12
N ILE A 276 32.11 35.32 -8.41
CA ILE A 276 31.91 35.88 -7.07
C ILE A 276 31.88 37.42 -7.16
N ILE A 277 30.93 38.05 -6.47
CA ILE A 277 30.77 39.50 -6.33
C ILE A 277 31.18 39.91 -4.91
N PRO A 278 32.36 40.53 -4.72
CA PRO A 278 32.78 41.03 -3.42
C PRO A 278 32.20 42.42 -3.14
N LEU A 279 31.38 42.55 -2.09
CA LEU A 279 30.72 43.81 -1.72
C LEU A 279 31.73 44.94 -1.46
N ASN A 280 32.90 44.64 -0.90
CA ASN A 280 33.93 45.65 -0.61
C ASN A 280 34.64 46.26 -1.83
N LYS A 281 34.49 45.68 -3.03
CA LYS A 281 35.23 46.12 -4.24
C LYS A 281 34.38 46.21 -5.51
N ILE A 282 33.10 45.85 -5.47
CA ILE A 282 32.24 45.88 -6.64
C ILE A 282 32.00 47.33 -7.11
N GLN A 283 32.31 47.62 -8.37
CA GLN A 283 32.02 48.91 -9.00
C GLN A 283 30.71 48.82 -9.77
N SER A 284 29.63 49.36 -9.18
CA SER A 284 28.32 49.43 -9.82
C SER A 284 28.29 50.53 -10.89
N HIS A 285 28.12 50.13 -12.14
CA HIS A 285 27.88 51.05 -13.26
C HIS A 285 26.37 51.22 -13.42
N HIS A 286 25.75 51.97 -12.51
CA HIS A 286 24.32 52.25 -12.55
C HIS A 286 23.99 53.38 -13.55
N VAL A 287 22.79 53.36 -14.12
CA VAL A 287 22.34 54.40 -15.06
C VAL A 287 22.22 55.76 -14.32
N PRO A 288 22.94 56.82 -14.75
CA PRO A 288 22.86 58.13 -14.08
C PRO A 288 21.47 58.74 -14.14
N LEU A 289 21.07 59.49 -13.11
CA LEU A 289 19.73 60.11 -13.03
C LEU A 289 19.38 60.99 -14.26
N ARG A 290 20.36 61.70 -14.84
CA ARG A 290 20.18 62.45 -16.10
C ARG A 290 19.65 61.55 -17.22
N VAL A 291 20.25 60.36 -17.38
CA VAL A 291 19.89 59.39 -18.42
C VAL A 291 18.51 58.77 -18.14
N GLN A 292 18.19 58.48 -16.88
CA GLN A 292 16.85 58.02 -16.49
C GLN A 292 15.76 59.05 -16.83
N ILE A 293 16.01 60.34 -16.55
CA ILE A 293 15.09 61.43 -16.91
C ILE A 293 14.94 61.55 -18.44
N THR A 294 16.03 61.45 -19.21
CA THR A 294 15.97 61.46 -20.68
C THR A 294 15.16 60.28 -21.23
N ALA A 295 15.36 59.06 -20.71
CA ALA A 295 14.58 57.88 -21.11
C ALA A 295 13.08 58.07 -20.81
N VAL A 296 12.71 58.54 -19.62
CA VAL A 296 11.31 58.82 -19.25
C VAL A 296 10.68 59.92 -20.11
N ARG A 297 11.45 60.92 -20.55
CA ARG A 297 10.98 61.94 -21.50
C ARG A 297 10.79 61.41 -22.92
N LEU A 298 11.65 60.47 -23.35
CA LEU A 298 11.63 59.90 -24.70
C LEU A 298 10.43 58.96 -24.90
N VAL A 299 10.19 58.03 -23.97
CA VAL A 299 9.16 56.97 -24.14
C VAL A 299 7.93 57.13 -23.24
N GLY A 300 7.92 58.14 -22.36
CA GLY A 300 6.82 58.41 -21.42
C GLY A 300 6.99 57.74 -20.05
N LYS A 301 6.34 58.33 -19.04
CA LYS A 301 6.43 57.88 -17.64
C LYS A 301 5.88 56.48 -17.46
N GLY A 302 6.68 55.59 -16.88
CA GLY A 302 6.32 54.20 -16.61
C GLY A 302 6.37 53.29 -17.84
N ASN A 303 6.93 53.74 -18.98
CA ASN A 303 7.20 52.88 -20.13
C ASN A 303 8.63 52.35 -20.18
N ALA A 304 9.56 52.99 -19.46
CA ALA A 304 10.91 52.51 -19.17
C ALA A 304 11.27 52.82 -17.71
N GLU A 305 11.72 51.81 -16.97
CA GLU A 305 12.16 51.90 -15.57
C GLU A 305 13.47 51.12 -15.39
N VAL A 306 14.37 51.53 -14.50
CA VAL A 306 15.63 50.78 -14.25
C VAL A 306 15.28 49.48 -13.54
N ALA A 307 15.84 48.34 -13.98
CA ALA A 307 15.51 47.02 -13.42
C ALA A 307 15.70 46.96 -11.89
N LEU A 308 16.66 47.70 -11.35
CA LEU A 308 16.90 47.86 -9.91
C LEU A 308 15.67 48.36 -9.12
N SER A 309 14.79 49.15 -9.74
CA SER A 309 13.58 49.68 -9.09
C SER A 309 12.48 48.64 -8.93
N LEU A 310 12.51 47.55 -9.71
CA LEU A 310 11.50 46.48 -9.74
C LEU A 310 11.84 45.31 -8.80
N VAL A 311 13.05 45.29 -8.22
CA VAL A 311 13.50 44.33 -7.21
C VAL A 311 13.53 44.94 -5.82
N GLY A 312 13.25 44.11 -4.81
CA GLY A 312 13.51 44.37 -3.39
C GLY A 312 14.64 43.48 -2.89
N TYR A 313 15.48 44.01 -2.01
CA TYR A 313 16.67 43.37 -1.47
C TYR A 313 17.04 44.00 -0.11
N ALA A 314 17.94 43.38 0.65
CA ALA A 314 18.46 43.96 1.89
C ALA A 314 19.51 45.05 1.57
N GLU A 315 19.51 46.18 2.29
CA GLU A 315 20.37 47.35 2.00
C GLU A 315 21.87 46.99 1.97
N GLU A 316 22.31 46.01 2.77
CA GLU A 316 23.70 45.50 2.74
C GLU A 316 24.13 44.89 1.39
N LEU A 317 23.20 44.54 0.50
CA LEU A 317 23.46 43.97 -0.82
C LEU A 317 23.42 45.00 -1.96
N LYS A 318 23.14 46.27 -1.65
CA LYS A 318 22.87 47.33 -2.63
C LYS A 318 23.90 47.43 -3.74
N SER A 319 25.19 47.51 -3.41
CA SER A 319 26.26 47.62 -4.41
C SER A 319 26.32 46.42 -5.38
N ALA A 320 25.96 45.22 -4.91
CA ALA A 320 25.84 44.05 -5.77
C ALA A 320 24.56 44.10 -6.64
N MET A 321 23.44 44.55 -6.08
CA MET A 321 22.18 44.66 -6.84
C MET A 321 22.24 45.77 -7.90
N GLU A 322 22.89 46.91 -7.61
CA GLU A 322 23.21 47.94 -8.61
C GLU A 322 24.12 47.41 -9.72
N PHE A 323 25.10 46.54 -9.41
CA PHE A 323 25.93 45.90 -10.44
C PHE A 323 25.15 44.91 -11.31
N VAL A 324 24.16 44.21 -10.75
CA VAL A 324 23.33 43.25 -11.49
C VAL A 324 22.27 43.95 -12.33
N PHE A 325 21.41 44.75 -11.69
CA PHE A 325 20.18 45.34 -12.25
C PHE A 325 20.26 46.85 -12.50
N GLY A 326 21.28 47.55 -12.00
CA GLY A 326 21.39 49.01 -12.13
C GLY A 326 21.79 49.50 -13.53
N SER A 327 22.27 48.62 -14.41
CA SER A 327 22.79 48.94 -15.75
C SER A 327 21.79 48.74 -16.90
N THR A 328 20.54 48.37 -16.60
CA THR A 328 19.57 47.87 -17.59
C THR A 328 18.19 48.48 -17.36
N PHE A 329 17.52 48.91 -18.42
CA PHE A 329 16.11 49.32 -18.37
C PHE A 329 15.18 48.13 -18.63
N VAL A 330 14.02 48.13 -17.97
CA VAL A 330 12.86 47.30 -18.30
C VAL A 330 11.80 48.19 -18.94
N CYS A 331 11.34 47.79 -20.12
CA CYS A 331 10.42 48.54 -20.96
C CYS A 331 9.12 47.76 -21.20
N LYS A 332 7.99 48.48 -21.27
CA LYS A 332 6.67 47.86 -21.52
C LYS A 332 6.48 47.37 -22.95
N THR A 333 7.03 48.09 -23.93
CA THR A 333 6.88 47.80 -25.36
C THR A 333 8.24 47.61 -26.03
N THR A 334 8.26 46.89 -27.16
CA THR A 334 9.41 46.73 -28.05
C THR A 334 9.94 48.06 -28.54
N ASP A 335 9.04 48.98 -28.86
CA ASP A 335 9.36 50.26 -29.48
C ASP A 335 10.06 51.16 -28.44
N ALA A 336 9.54 51.18 -27.20
CA ALA A 336 10.19 51.86 -26.09
C ALA A 336 11.57 51.26 -25.75
N ALA A 337 11.72 49.92 -25.80
CA ALA A 337 13.02 49.27 -25.61
C ALA A 337 14.02 49.63 -26.71
N THR A 338 13.56 49.72 -27.96
CA THR A 338 14.36 50.08 -29.13
C THR A 338 14.84 51.54 -29.04
N GLU A 339 13.91 52.47 -28.80
CA GLU A 339 14.23 53.90 -28.63
C GLU A 339 15.25 54.12 -27.50
N VAL A 340 15.03 53.55 -26.31
CA VAL A 340 15.96 53.70 -25.17
C VAL A 340 17.32 53.06 -25.43
N ALA A 341 17.38 51.89 -26.09
CA ALA A 341 18.62 51.17 -26.33
C ALA A 341 19.52 51.79 -27.41
N PHE A 342 18.93 52.39 -28.46
CA PHE A 342 19.68 52.91 -29.62
C PHE A 342 19.78 54.45 -29.65
N ASN A 343 19.08 55.17 -28.75
CA ASN A 343 19.27 56.61 -28.60
C ASN A 343 20.70 56.95 -28.17
N LYS A 344 21.35 57.89 -28.89
CA LYS A 344 22.77 58.27 -28.70
C LYS A 344 23.09 58.87 -27.33
N GLU A 345 22.13 59.48 -26.63
CA GLU A 345 22.31 60.03 -25.28
C GLU A 345 22.10 59.00 -24.17
N ILE A 346 21.40 57.90 -24.46
CA ILE A 346 21.04 56.87 -23.47
C ILE A 346 21.91 55.62 -23.64
N GLY A 347 21.95 55.04 -24.84
CA GLY A 347 22.82 53.91 -25.21
C GLY A 347 22.80 52.71 -24.25
N THR A 348 21.72 52.53 -23.50
CA THR A 348 21.65 51.63 -22.34
C THR A 348 20.88 50.36 -22.70
N PRO A 349 21.38 49.15 -22.38
CA PRO A 349 20.64 47.91 -22.59
C PRO A 349 19.22 47.98 -22.01
N SER A 350 18.24 47.59 -22.81
CA SER A 350 16.81 47.66 -22.48
C SER A 350 16.16 46.31 -22.75
N VAL A 351 15.28 45.86 -21.87
CA VAL A 351 14.63 44.54 -21.93
C VAL A 351 13.11 44.70 -21.88
N THR A 352 12.37 44.02 -22.76
CA THR A 352 10.89 44.08 -22.72
C THR A 352 10.33 43.22 -21.59
N LEU A 353 9.08 43.45 -21.18
CA LEU A 353 8.33 42.55 -20.29
C LEU A 353 8.31 41.08 -20.78
N LYS A 354 8.48 40.84 -22.08
CA LYS A 354 8.54 39.50 -22.68
C LYS A 354 9.93 38.86 -22.65
N GLY A 355 10.97 39.59 -22.23
CA GLY A 355 12.35 39.11 -22.20
C GLY A 355 13.16 39.37 -23.48
N ASP A 356 12.72 40.25 -24.38
CA ASP A 356 13.50 40.65 -25.56
C ASP A 356 14.60 41.64 -25.16
N ILE A 357 15.87 41.37 -25.48
CA ILE A 357 16.99 42.28 -25.23
C ILE A 357 17.23 43.21 -26.43
N PHE A 358 17.36 44.50 -26.14
CA PHE A 358 17.78 45.54 -27.07
C PHE A 358 19.04 46.22 -26.54
N SER A 359 20.11 46.30 -27.33
CA SER A 359 21.36 46.95 -26.93
C SER A 359 22.20 47.37 -28.13
N ALA A 360 22.65 48.61 -28.15
CA ALA A 360 23.59 49.12 -29.15
C ALA A 360 24.95 48.40 -29.18
N LYS A 361 25.26 47.55 -28.18
CA LYS A 361 26.50 46.74 -28.10
C LYS A 361 26.34 45.30 -28.59
N TRP A 362 25.12 44.81 -28.78
CA TRP A 362 24.83 43.40 -29.08
C TRP A 362 23.91 43.26 -30.29
N THR A 363 24.38 43.70 -31.46
CA THR A 363 23.70 43.50 -32.74
C THR A 363 24.08 42.15 -33.36
N SER A 364 23.50 41.06 -32.86
CA SER A 364 23.21 39.87 -33.65
C SER A 364 22.10 39.04 -32.98
N ASP A 365 21.25 38.39 -33.78
CA ASP A 365 20.08 37.63 -33.29
C ASP A 365 20.40 36.35 -32.48
N TRP A 366 21.67 36.12 -32.16
CA TRP A 366 22.18 34.93 -31.47
C TRP A 366 21.67 34.75 -30.04
N TRP A 367 21.20 35.82 -29.37
CA TRP A 367 20.74 35.77 -27.98
C TRP A 367 19.25 35.43 -27.83
N LYS A 368 18.40 35.71 -28.85
CA LYS A 368 16.95 35.45 -28.78
C LYS A 368 16.61 33.97 -28.70
N LEU A 369 17.50 33.09 -29.15
CA LEU A 369 17.26 31.64 -29.23
C LEU A 369 17.41 30.88 -27.89
N GLN A 370 18.03 31.45 -26.85
CA GLN A 370 18.27 30.74 -25.59
C GLN A 370 17.18 30.93 -24.52
N ILE A 371 16.41 32.02 -24.57
CA ILE A 371 15.44 32.38 -23.50
C ILE A 371 14.09 31.69 -23.70
N SER A 372 13.68 31.44 -24.95
CA SER A 372 12.42 30.78 -25.29
C SER A 372 12.30 29.34 -24.78
N GLU A 373 13.43 28.67 -24.53
CA GLU A 373 13.48 27.28 -24.08
C GLU A 373 13.49 27.14 -22.54
N LEU A 374 14.03 28.13 -21.81
CA LEU A 374 14.18 28.06 -20.35
C LEU A 374 12.90 28.39 -19.57
N LEU A 375 12.17 29.43 -19.96
CA LEU A 375 10.93 29.87 -19.28
C LEU A 375 9.84 28.77 -19.19
N PRO A 376 9.58 27.95 -20.24
CA PRO A 376 8.66 26.83 -20.14
C PRO A 376 9.10 25.74 -19.14
N LEU A 377 10.41 25.53 -18.96
CA LEU A 377 10.92 24.53 -18.02
C LEU A 377 10.79 24.98 -16.56
N GLU A 378 11.03 26.27 -16.24
CA GLU A 378 10.88 26.77 -14.87
C GLU A 378 9.42 26.67 -14.39
N LYS A 379 8.45 26.97 -15.28
CA LYS A 379 7.02 26.82 -14.97
C LYS A 379 6.64 25.36 -14.73
N LYS A 380 7.11 24.43 -15.58
CA LYS A 380 6.90 22.98 -15.40
C LYS A 380 7.50 22.48 -14.08
N PHE A 381 8.70 22.94 -13.71
CA PHE A 381 9.34 22.54 -12.46
C PHE A 381 8.55 22.96 -11.22
N LYS A 382 8.01 24.19 -11.19
CA LYS A 382 7.19 24.67 -10.06
C LYS A 382 5.91 23.85 -9.89
N ASP A 383 5.25 23.52 -11.01
CA ASP A 383 4.03 22.69 -11.02
C ASP A 383 4.32 21.24 -10.57
N LEU A 384 5.34 20.60 -11.14
CA LEU A 384 5.79 19.26 -10.73
C LEU A 384 6.19 19.20 -9.24
N LYS A 385 6.83 20.24 -8.71
CA LYS A 385 7.20 20.30 -7.28
C LYS A 385 5.97 20.38 -6.37
N ALA A 386 4.95 21.17 -6.72
CA ALA A 386 3.71 21.24 -5.97
C ALA A 386 2.95 19.90 -5.99
N GLN A 387 2.94 19.22 -7.14
CA GLN A 387 2.35 17.88 -7.28
C GLN A 387 3.12 16.83 -6.46
N LEU A 388 4.46 16.87 -6.44
CA LEU A 388 5.27 16.01 -5.57
C LEU A 388 4.99 16.26 -4.08
N GLU A 389 4.86 17.52 -3.65
CA GLU A 389 4.58 17.87 -2.26
C GLU A 389 3.22 17.30 -1.82
N LEU A 390 2.16 17.49 -2.62
CA LEU A 390 0.84 16.87 -2.39
C LEU A 390 0.91 15.34 -2.32
N LYS A 391 1.56 14.69 -3.28
CA LYS A 391 1.68 13.22 -3.29
C LYS A 391 2.55 12.66 -2.18
N SER A 392 3.56 13.42 -1.71
CA SER A 392 4.34 13.04 -0.53
C SER A 392 3.52 13.12 0.76
N TYR A 393 2.59 14.08 0.85
CA TYR A 393 1.66 14.19 1.96
C TYR A 393 0.63 13.04 1.96
N ASP A 394 0.00 12.75 0.82
CA ASP A 394 -0.90 11.60 0.65
C ASP A 394 -0.23 10.30 1.11
N LEU A 395 1.01 10.07 0.65
CA LEU A 395 1.80 8.89 1.01
C LEU A 395 2.07 8.82 2.53
N SER A 396 2.35 9.93 3.20
CA SER A 396 2.52 9.97 4.66
C SER A 396 1.22 9.66 5.43
N LEU A 397 0.07 10.07 4.88
CA LEU A 397 -1.25 9.77 5.43
C LEU A 397 -1.57 8.27 5.29
N PHE A 398 -1.23 7.66 4.15
CA PHE A 398 -1.36 6.21 3.95
C PHE A 398 -0.43 5.41 4.85
N GLN A 399 0.82 5.85 5.06
CA GLN A 399 1.74 5.23 6.02
C GLN A 399 1.18 5.26 7.44
N SER A 400 0.73 6.42 7.91
CA SER A 400 0.12 6.57 9.25
C SER A 400 -1.08 5.65 9.46
N ARG A 401 -1.91 5.44 8.42
CA ARG A 401 -3.05 4.51 8.46
C ARG A 401 -2.63 3.03 8.41
N ALA A 402 -1.53 2.71 7.72
CA ALA A 402 -0.99 1.36 7.70
C ALA A 402 -0.38 0.99 9.07
N GLU A 403 0.40 1.89 9.67
CA GLU A 403 1.00 1.74 11.00
C GLU A 403 -0.06 1.56 12.10
N GLN A 404 -1.17 2.30 12.04
CA GLN A 404 -2.31 2.10 12.94
C GLN A 404 -2.92 0.69 12.81
N ASN A 405 -3.04 0.17 11.59
CA ASN A 405 -3.58 -1.18 11.36
C ASN A 405 -2.58 -2.29 11.69
N GLU A 406 -1.27 -2.05 11.58
CA GLU A 406 -0.23 -2.98 12.03
C GLU A 406 -0.18 -3.05 13.56
N HIS A 407 -0.29 -1.93 14.27
CA HIS A 407 -0.41 -1.93 15.74
C HIS A 407 -1.65 -2.67 16.24
N HIS A 408 -2.77 -2.66 15.51
CA HIS A 408 -3.93 -3.49 15.85
C HIS A 408 -3.69 -5.00 15.66
N LYS A 409 -2.66 -5.39 14.89
CA LYS A 409 -2.31 -6.79 14.58
C LYS A 409 -1.18 -7.35 15.47
N GLU A 410 -0.39 -6.48 16.10
CA GLU A 410 0.65 -6.86 17.08
C GLU A 410 0.14 -6.94 18.53
N ILE A 411 -1.15 -6.62 18.76
CA ILE A 411 -1.83 -6.72 20.06
C ILE A 411 -2.59 -8.06 20.19
N GLU A 412 -2.67 -8.84 19.11
CA GLU A 412 -3.12 -10.25 19.07
C GLU A 412 -1.99 -11.23 19.44
#